data_AF-A0A928XPR5-F1
#
_entry.id   AF-A0A928XPR5-F1
#
_cell.length_a   1.000
_cell.length_b   1.000
_cell.length_c   1.000
_cell.angle_alpha   90.00
_cell.angle_beta   90.00
_cell.angle_gamma   90.00
#
_symmetry.space_group_name_H-M   'P 1'
#
loop_
_entity.id
_entity.type
_entity.pdbx_description
1 polymer ?
#
loop_
_entity_poly.entity_id
_entity_poly.type
_entity_poly.pdbx_seq_one_letter_code
_entity_poly.pdbx_strand_id
1 'polypeptide(L)' 'MATDRLKAHTYAAAGIPEYWIVNLPERSVEVYRQPRDDGAYGEIATLRAGQVIRASVGADVAVGIAVDDILP' A
#
# COMPACT_ATOMS: atom_id res chain seq x y z
N MET A 1 5.87 17.01 2.74
CA MET A 1 5.90 15.57 2.45
C MET A 1 5.56 14.85 3.74
N ALA A 2 4.52 14.01 3.77
CA ALA A 2 4.17 13.26 4.98
C ALA A 2 5.27 12.24 5.31
N THR A 3 5.66 12.13 6.57
CA THR A 3 6.79 11.30 7.05
C THR A 3 6.66 9.82 6.66
N ASP A 4 5.44 9.30 6.50
CA ASP A 4 5.19 7.91 6.13
C ASP A 4 5.68 7.56 4.72
N ARG A 5 5.64 8.52 3.79
CA ARG A 5 6.14 8.32 2.43
C ARG A 5 7.67 8.26 2.37
N LEU A 6 8.36 8.82 3.36
CA LEU A 6 9.82 8.71 3.48
C LEU A 6 10.26 7.28 3.82
N LYS A 7 9.45 6.54 4.59
CA LYS A 7 9.72 5.14 4.94
C LYS A 7 9.56 4.18 3.76
N ALA A 8 8.86 4.60 2.70
CA ALA A 8 8.65 3.78 1.51
C ALA A 8 9.99 3.27 0.95
N HIS A 9 11.03 4.11 0.98
CA HIS A 9 12.36 3.72 0.52
C HIS A 9 12.97 2.59 1.35
N THR A 10 12.95 2.73 2.68
CA THR A 10 13.43 1.70 3.61
C THR A 10 12.67 0.38 3.46
N TYR A 11 11.35 0.44 3.30
CA TYR A 11 10.53 -0.77 3.16
C TYR A 11 10.70 -1.46 1.81
N ALA A 12 10.82 -0.70 0.72
CA ALA A 12 11.13 -1.26 -0.59
C ALA A 12 12.52 -1.92 -0.59
N ALA A 13 13.54 -1.27 -0.04
CA ALA A 13 14.88 -1.83 0.07
C ALA A 13 14.95 -3.08 0.96
N ALA A 14 14.03 -3.20 1.93
CA ALA A 14 13.88 -4.40 2.76
C ALA A 14 13.06 -5.52 2.07
N GLY A 15 12.61 -5.33 0.82
CA GLY A 15 11.84 -6.32 0.07
C GLY A 15 10.42 -6.54 0.58
N ILE A 16 9.84 -5.56 1.29
CA ILE A 16 8.45 -5.68 1.76
C ILE A 16 7.52 -5.69 0.53
N PRO A 17 6.72 -6.75 0.32
CA PRO A 17 5.98 -6.93 -0.93
C PRO A 17 4.84 -5.93 -1.10
N GLU A 18 4.19 -5.55 0.00
CA GLU A 18 3.11 -4.57 0.03
C GLU A 18 3.27 -3.60 1.19
N TYR A 19 3.14 -2.30 0.93
CA TYR A 19 3.13 -1.25 1.93
C TYR A 19 1.95 -0.32 1.69
N TRP A 20 1.09 -0.12 2.69
CA TRP A 20 -0.10 0.70 2.54
C TRP A 20 -0.05 1.91 3.45
N ILE A 21 -0.41 3.08 2.90
CA ILE A 21 -0.55 4.33 3.65
C ILE A 21 -2.03 4.71 3.62
N VAL A 22 -2.65 4.79 4.80
CA VAL A 22 -4.03 5.29 4.93
C VAL A 22 -3.99 6.81 5.06
N ASN A 23 -4.38 7.50 3.99
CA ASN A 23 -4.46 8.96 3.93
C ASN A 23 -5.87 9.41 4.35
N LEU A 24 -6.06 9.57 5.65
CA LEU A 24 -7.35 9.99 6.24
C LEU A 24 -7.83 11.37 5.73
N PRO A 25 -6.98 12.41 5.63
CA PRO A 25 -7.40 13.70 5.06
C PRO A 25 -7.98 13.60 3.65
N GLU A 26 -7.43 12.74 2.80
CA GLU A 26 -7.90 12.54 1.42
C GLU A 26 -8.91 11.38 1.26
N ARG A 27 -9.26 10.71 2.37
CA ARG A 27 -10.10 9.51 2.42
C ARG A 27 -9.67 8.47 1.37
N SER A 28 -8.39 8.14 1.37
CA SER A 28 -7.80 7.22 0.41
C SER A 28 -6.75 6.31 1.06
N VAL A 29 -6.43 5.21 0.38
CA VAL A 29 -5.35 4.31 0.74
C VAL A 29 -4.38 4.23 -0.44
N GLU A 30 -3.11 4.54 -0.18
CA GLU A 30 -2.03 4.39 -1.14
C GLU A 30 -1.39 3.01 -0.94
N VAL A 31 -1.43 2.18 -1.97
CA VAL A 31 -0.91 0.82 -1.97
C VAL A 31 0.35 0.78 -2.83
N TYR A 32 1.47 0.48 -2.20
CA TYR A 32 2.78 0.36 -2.80
C TYR A 32 3.12 -1.13 -2.96
N ARG A 33 3.49 -1.56 -4.17
CA ARG A 33 3.83 -2.96 -4.50
C ARG A 33 5.03 -3.05 -5.42
N GLN A 34 5.53 -4.28 -5.61
CA GLN A 34 6.69 -4.60 -6.44
C GLN A 34 7.93 -3.85 -5.94
N PRO A 35 8.41 -4.13 -4.72
CA PRO A 35 9.64 -3.52 -4.23
C PRO A 35 10.79 -3.83 -5.20
N ARG A 36 11.63 -2.83 -5.44
CA ARG A 36 12.80 -2.90 -6.31
C ARG A 36 14.08 -2.75 -5.49
N ASP A 37 15.17 -3.26 -6.03
CA ASP A 37 16.50 -3.23 -5.38
C ASP A 37 17.05 -1.81 -5.20
N ASP A 38 16.55 -0.83 -5.96
CA ASP A 38 16.87 0.60 -5.81
C ASP A 38 16.12 1.27 -4.64
N GLY A 39 15.32 0.50 -3.89
CA GLY A 39 14.50 0.98 -2.79
C GLY A 39 13.29 1.78 -3.25
N ALA A 40 12.80 1.59 -4.48
CA ALA A 40 11.51 2.10 -4.92
C ALA A 40 10.46 0.99 -4.99
N TYR A 41 9.18 1.38 -4.92
CA TYR A 41 8.09 0.50 -5.33
C TYR A 41 7.79 0.72 -6.80
N GLY A 42 7.64 -0.38 -7.54
CA GLY A 42 7.36 -0.37 -8.97
C GLY A 42 5.91 -0.08 -9.31
N GLU A 43 4.99 -0.32 -8.38
CA GLU A 43 3.57 -0.05 -8.51
C GLU A 43 3.10 0.78 -7.32
N ILE A 44 2.37 1.86 -7.61
CA ILE A 44 1.71 2.69 -6.60
C ILE A 44 0.29 2.94 -7.09
N ALA A 45 -0.70 2.54 -6.29
CA ALA A 45 -2.11 2.73 -6.59
C ALA A 45 -2.79 3.48 -5.43
N THR A 46 -3.64 4.45 -5.74
CA THR A 46 -4.48 5.11 -4.75
C THR A 46 -5.91 4.60 -4.89
N LEU A 47 -6.43 3.99 -3.82
CA LEU A 47 -7.78 3.47 -3.74
C LEU A 47 -8.63 4.34 -2.80
N ARG A 48 -9.91 4.49 -3.14
CA ARG A 48 -10.88 5.31 -2.42
C ARG A 48 -12.07 4.46 -1.96
N ALA A 49 -12.93 5.06 -1.14
CA ALA A 49 -14.21 4.47 -0.73
C ALA A 49 -14.98 3.86 -1.92
N GLY A 50 -15.58 2.69 -1.71
CA GLY A 50 -16.21 1.87 -2.74
C GLY A 50 -15.26 0.98 -3.55
N GLN A 51 -13.95 1.07 -3.35
CA GLN A 51 -12.96 0.20 -3.99
C GLN A 51 -12.45 -0.89 -3.02
N VAL A 52 -11.83 -1.93 -3.59
CA VAL A 52 -11.31 -3.07 -2.84
C VAL A 52 -9.80 -3.16 -3.04
N ILE A 53 -9.06 -3.22 -1.93
CA ILE A 53 -7.65 -3.57 -1.92
C ILE A 53 -7.54 -5.08 -2.06
N ARG A 54 -6.78 -5.54 -3.07
CA ARG A 54 -6.36 -6.93 -3.18
C ARG A 54 -5.05 -7.10 -2.44
N ALA A 55 -5.11 -7.66 -1.25
CA ALA A 55 -3.99 -7.88 -0.35
C ALA A 55 -3.42 -9.27 -0.56
N SER A 56 -2.11 -9.38 -0.77
CA SER A 56 -1.44 -10.67 -0.85
C SER A 56 -1.06 -11.14 0.56
N VAL A 57 -1.52 -12.33 0.94
CA VAL A 57 -1.26 -12.96 2.24
C VAL A 57 -0.53 -14.29 1.98
N GLY A 58 0.78 -14.31 2.20
CA GLY A 58 1.61 -15.46 1.82
C GLY A 58 1.77 -15.57 0.30
N ALA A 59 2.15 -16.77 -0.19
CA ALA A 59 2.51 -16.96 -1.59
C ALA A 59 1.30 -17.01 -2.54
N ASP A 60 0.16 -17.55 -2.09
CA ASP A 60 -0.94 -17.94 -2.99
C ASP A 60 -2.34 -17.45 -2.55
N VAL A 61 -2.44 -16.66 -1.47
CA VAL A 61 -3.74 -16.18 -0.99
C VAL A 61 -3.86 -14.68 -1.24
N ALA A 62 -4.92 -14.29 -1.94
CA ALA A 62 -5.32 -12.90 -2.06
C ALA A 62 -6.61 -12.66 -1.25
N VAL A 63 -6.59 -11.66 -0.39
CA VAL A 63 -7.75 -11.23 0.41
C VAL A 63 -8.24 -9.88 -0.14
N GLY A 64 -9.54 -9.79 -0.41
CA GLY A 64 -10.19 -8.52 -0.74
C GLY A 64 -10.57 -7.77 0.53
N ILE A 65 -10.04 -6.58 0.72
CA ILE A 65 -10.39 -5.69 1.83
C ILE A 65 -11.08 -4.46 1.26
N ALA A 66 -12.31 -4.17 1.67
CA ALA A 66 -12.99 -2.96 1.24
C ALA A 66 -12.31 -1.75 1.85
N VAL A 67 -12.07 -0.70 1.06
CA VAL A 67 -11.49 0.54 1.56
C VAL A 67 -12.39 1.17 2.62
N ASP A 68 -13.70 0.98 2.52
CA ASP A 68 -14.69 1.42 3.50
C ASP A 68 -14.53 0.77 4.89
N ASP A 69 -13.91 -0.42 4.98
CA ASP A 69 -13.62 -1.08 6.27
C ASP A 69 -12.36 -0.52 6.94
N ILE A 70 -11.52 0.21 6.20
CA ILE A 70 -10.25 0.80 6.67
C ILE A 70 -10.42 2.28 7.01
N LEU A 71 -11.29 2.97 6.26
CA LEU A 71 -11.58 4.39 6.48
C LEU A 71 -12.64 4.56 7.58
N PRO A 72 -12.50 5.59 8.44
CA PRO A 72 -13.53 5.96 9.40
C PRO A 72 -14.72 6.69 8.77
#